data_AF-A0AAU1R7N5-F1
#
_entry.id   AF-A0AAU1R7N5-F1
#
_cell.length_a   1.000
_cell.length_b   1.000
_cell.length_c   1.000
_cell.angle_alpha   90.00
_cell.angle_beta   90.00
_cell.angle_gamma   90.00
#
_symmetry.space_group_name_H-M   'P 1'
#
loop_
_entity.id
_entity.type
_entity.pdbx_description
1 polymer ?
#
loop_
_entity_poly.entity_id
_entity_poly.type
_entity_poly.pdbx_seq_one_letter_code
_entity_poly.pdbx_strand_id
1 'polypeptide(L)'
;MESTSTTQGDAAEETADAVQCRYPGCERPRVAAPEGGGRPSAYCDDENHNKLTAYRRRQELKKARAREEGTTVHDDLGRPVAMSELSARTLLPAARTTLTEAMTQLRSLVEHLETLGDPEAAAAQIETVQADAAEKVAAAERARVGAQHEADEARADREEAEAAAEDADARAAASEQATEEARRGEQEALTAKENAELAAGQAQAARDAFEEEAHRAAERATRSAEQARDADERTAAAVAERDEARQKEAAERAVRESVEGERDRIREERDVFRDAADRAASAERTAKAAQRTAEDEATEAARKLRTSEEQVKKTADDLRRATEHNTALRADVTGLRKDNEHATHALDNAQKLAVEAMTRARLAEETLTAQRENAAEQTMQLQQARERVEELHARLAAALSAGSPALAAAENELVAAAIPATTGPLPGVTKEARQTLTEFVRLIRSGDVEALAVARHSVLQLAQFWETHPPKGLASKPSGERLLEALASLAHVDAERRTALPAAHTPDAPQG
;
A
#
# COMPACT_ATOMS: atom_id res chain seq x y z
N MET A 1 17.72 14.16 26.62
CA MET A 1 17.04 15.43 26.29
C MET A 1 15.58 15.27 26.67
N GLU A 2 15.30 15.01 27.95
CA GLU A 2 15.14 15.99 29.04
C GLU A 2 13.89 16.86 28.86
N SER A 3 12.86 16.39 29.57
CA SER A 3 11.79 17.11 30.24
C SER A 3 12.05 18.60 30.48
N THR A 4 11.08 19.45 30.14
CA THR A 4 10.74 20.61 30.98
C THR A 4 9.27 20.99 30.78
N SER A 5 8.48 20.57 31.75
CA SER A 5 7.20 21.18 32.14
C SER A 5 7.49 22.62 32.61
N THR A 6 6.88 23.60 31.95
CA THR A 6 6.85 24.99 32.40
C THR A 6 5.66 25.15 33.36
N THR A 7 5.92 25.02 34.65
CA THR A 7 5.01 25.50 35.71
C THR A 7 5.48 26.89 36.12
N GLN A 8 4.80 27.91 35.60
CA GLN A 8 5.01 29.30 35.99
C GLN A 8 4.16 29.55 37.23
N GLY A 9 4.84 29.75 38.36
CA GLY A 9 4.22 30.17 39.61
C GLY A 9 3.93 31.66 39.59
N ASP A 10 2.66 32.02 39.72
CA ASP A 10 2.26 33.35 40.13
C ASP A 10 2.16 33.38 41.66
N ALA A 11 2.98 34.26 42.22
CA ALA A 11 3.05 34.60 43.62
C ALA A 11 1.73 35.20 44.09
N ALA A 12 1.14 34.59 45.12
CA ALA A 12 0.06 35.17 45.89
C ALA A 12 0.57 36.38 46.68
N GLU A 13 0.35 37.58 46.17
CA GLU A 13 0.38 38.81 46.96
C GLU A 13 -0.98 38.94 47.66
N GLU A 14 -1.16 38.17 48.73
CA GLU A 14 -2.36 38.23 49.59
C GLU A 14 -2.12 39.28 50.68
N THR A 15 -2.76 40.44 50.50
CA THR A 15 -2.83 41.51 51.49
C THR A 15 -3.42 40.97 52.79
N ALA A 16 -2.57 40.76 53.80
CA ALA A 16 -2.99 40.41 55.15
C ALA A 16 -3.80 41.57 55.75
N ASP A 17 -5.12 41.48 55.61
CA ASP A 17 -6.10 42.33 56.27
C ASP A 17 -5.87 42.23 57.79
N ALA A 18 -5.27 43.26 58.39
CA ALA A 18 -4.79 43.24 59.77
C ALA A 18 -5.96 43.27 60.76
N VAL A 19 -6.56 42.10 61.04
CA VAL A 19 -7.67 41.94 61.97
C VAL A 19 -7.26 42.39 63.38
N GLN A 20 -7.98 43.36 63.96
CA GLN A 20 -7.71 43.93 65.30
C GLN A 20 -7.82 42.91 66.45
N CYS A 21 -7.06 43.15 67.52
CA CYS A 21 -7.04 42.38 68.77
C CYS A 21 -8.45 42.19 69.37
N ARG A 22 -8.79 40.97 69.80
CA ARG A 22 -10.13 40.66 70.33
C ARG A 22 -10.30 41.00 71.83
N TYR A 23 -9.38 41.75 72.43
CA TYR A 23 -9.46 42.20 73.83
C TYR A 23 -10.38 43.43 73.94
N PRO A 24 -11.33 43.48 74.91
CA PRO A 24 -12.28 44.59 75.01
C PRO A 24 -11.58 45.95 75.16
N GLY A 25 -11.74 46.84 74.15
CA GLY A 25 -11.17 48.18 74.13
C GLY A 25 -9.72 48.29 73.60
N CYS A 26 -9.19 47.25 72.96
CA CYS A 26 -7.87 47.30 72.32
C CYS A 26 -7.99 47.35 70.79
N GLU A 27 -7.38 48.35 70.15
CA GLU A 27 -7.39 48.54 68.70
C GLU A 27 -6.09 48.10 68.01
N ARG A 28 -5.14 47.52 68.75
CA ARG A 28 -3.87 47.02 68.19
C ARG A 28 -4.08 45.85 67.24
N PRO A 29 -3.28 45.71 66.16
CA PRO A 29 -3.36 44.57 65.26
C PRO A 29 -3.00 43.26 65.99
N ARG A 30 -3.56 42.13 65.53
CA ARG A 30 -3.19 40.80 66.03
C ARG A 30 -1.79 40.42 65.57
N VAL A 31 -1.14 39.55 66.34
CA VAL A 31 0.15 38.97 65.95
C VAL A 31 -0.07 38.04 64.75
N ALA A 32 0.68 38.28 63.67
CA ALA A 32 0.67 37.45 62.47
C ALA A 32 1.11 36.00 62.78
N ALA A 33 0.68 35.04 61.97
CA ALA A 33 1.12 33.66 62.12
C ALA A 33 2.64 33.57 61.84
N PRO A 34 3.40 32.76 62.60
CA PRO A 34 4.81 32.51 62.27
C PRO A 34 4.91 31.78 60.92
N GLU A 35 5.91 32.16 60.11
CA GLU A 35 6.22 31.52 58.82
C GLU A 35 6.54 30.03 59.08
N GLY A 36 5.61 29.13 58.74
CA GLY A 36 5.74 27.69 59.03
C GLY A 36 4.48 26.96 59.47
N GLY A 37 3.31 27.61 59.46
CA GLY A 37 2.02 26.92 59.61
C GLY A 37 1.55 26.80 61.06
N GLY A 38 0.55 27.61 61.41
CA GLY A 38 -0.15 27.60 62.68
C GLY A 38 -1.22 28.68 62.68
N ARG A 39 -2.38 28.42 63.30
CA ARG A 39 -3.49 29.39 63.33
C ARG A 39 -3.04 30.69 64.05
N PRO A 40 -3.16 31.88 63.43
CA PRO A 40 -2.72 33.13 64.05
C PRO A 40 -3.45 33.40 65.36
N SER A 41 -2.74 34.02 66.32
CA SER A 41 -3.30 34.29 67.64
C SER A 41 -4.43 35.33 67.56
N ALA A 42 -5.46 35.19 68.40
CA ALA A 42 -6.60 36.11 68.40
C ALA A 42 -6.33 37.47 69.09
N TYR A 43 -5.11 37.67 69.61
CA TYR A 43 -4.72 38.80 70.45
C TYR A 43 -3.44 39.47 69.92
N CYS A 44 -3.11 40.66 70.41
CA CYS A 44 -1.85 41.34 70.11
C CYS A 44 -0.69 40.78 70.97
N ASP A 45 0.50 41.33 70.78
CA ASP A 45 1.76 40.98 71.45
C ASP A 45 1.85 41.41 72.93
N ASP A 46 0.77 41.93 73.51
CA ASP A 46 0.73 42.33 74.92
C ASP A 46 0.43 41.10 75.80
N GLU A 47 1.32 40.78 76.74
CA GLU A 47 1.18 39.63 77.65
C GLU A 47 -0.12 39.66 78.47
N ASN A 48 -0.68 40.86 78.71
CA ASN A 48 -1.93 41.03 79.43
C ASN A 48 -3.17 40.79 78.56
N HIS A 49 -3.03 40.66 77.25
CA HIS A 49 -4.14 40.43 76.31
C HIS A 49 -4.21 38.97 75.90
N ASN A 50 -4.81 38.16 76.78
CA ASN A 50 -5.05 36.74 76.53
C ASN A 50 -6.51 36.37 76.81
N LYS A 51 -6.88 35.11 76.55
CA LYS A 51 -8.27 34.64 76.66
C LYS A 51 -8.84 34.74 78.08
N LEU A 52 -8.01 34.51 79.09
CA LEU A 52 -8.42 34.52 80.50
C LEU A 52 -8.64 35.95 80.99
N THR A 53 -7.72 36.87 80.70
CA THR A 53 -7.84 38.28 81.07
C THR A 53 -9.00 38.96 80.31
N ALA A 54 -9.19 38.64 79.03
CA ALA A 54 -10.32 39.14 78.25
C ALA A 54 -11.68 38.67 78.82
N TYR A 55 -11.77 37.44 79.32
CA TYR A 55 -12.98 36.94 79.99
C TYR A 55 -13.25 37.68 81.30
N ARG A 56 -12.22 37.85 82.15
CA ARG A 56 -12.34 38.59 83.41
C ARG A 56 -12.76 40.04 83.17
N ARG A 57 -12.13 40.71 82.20
CA ARG A 57 -12.49 42.09 81.82
C ARG A 57 -13.93 42.20 81.32
N ARG A 58 -14.42 41.23 80.52
CA ARG A 58 -15.83 41.18 80.11
C ARG A 58 -16.78 40.97 81.29
N GLN A 59 -16.41 40.14 82.28
CA GLN A 59 -17.23 39.95 83.48
C GLN A 59 -17.24 41.19 84.38
N GLU A 60 -16.12 41.90 84.48
CA GLU A 60 -16.07 43.20 85.18
C GLU A 60 -16.93 44.25 84.48
N LEU A 61 -16.86 44.36 83.15
CA LEU A 61 -17.71 45.28 82.39
C LEU A 61 -19.20 44.90 82.48
N LYS A 62 -19.53 43.60 82.52
CA LYS A 62 -20.91 43.14 82.80
C LYS A 62 -21.35 43.49 84.22
N LYS A 63 -20.50 43.31 85.22
CA LYS A 63 -20.80 43.69 86.62
C LYS A 63 -20.91 45.22 86.80
N ALA A 64 -20.09 45.99 86.07
CA ALA A 64 -20.15 47.44 86.05
C ALA A 64 -21.44 47.94 85.36
N ARG A 65 -21.79 47.39 84.19
CA ARG A 65 -23.09 47.67 83.54
C ARG A 65 -24.28 47.26 84.40
N ALA A 66 -24.23 46.10 85.05
CA ALA A 66 -25.29 45.65 85.96
C ALA A 66 -25.44 46.56 87.20
N ARG A 67 -24.38 47.27 87.62
CA ARG A 67 -24.43 48.30 88.67
C ARG A 67 -24.98 49.64 88.16
N GLU A 68 -24.78 49.99 86.89
CA GLU A 68 -25.38 51.18 86.25
C GLU A 68 -26.86 50.96 85.85
N GLU A 69 -27.27 49.72 85.57
CA GLU A 69 -28.64 49.33 85.17
C GLU A 69 -29.55 48.90 86.34
N GLY A 70 -29.11 49.02 87.60
CA GLY A 70 -29.99 48.95 88.78
C GLY A 70 -30.61 47.60 89.12
N THR A 71 -30.03 46.46 88.71
CA THR A 71 -30.55 45.13 89.08
C THR A 71 -29.79 44.55 90.27
N THR A 72 -30.43 44.52 91.45
CA THR A 72 -29.88 43.94 92.68
C THR A 72 -30.02 42.40 92.68
N VAL A 73 -28.90 41.69 92.88
CA VAL A 73 -28.89 40.25 93.19
C VAL A 73 -29.19 40.10 94.68
N HIS A 74 -30.33 39.49 95.02
CA HIS A 74 -30.78 39.25 96.39
C HIS A 74 -29.93 38.15 97.07
N ASP A 75 -29.29 38.51 98.17
CA ASP A 75 -28.70 37.59 99.15
C ASP A 75 -29.69 37.51 100.32
N ASP A 76 -30.48 36.44 100.37
CA ASP A 76 -31.60 36.29 101.29
C ASP A 76 -31.28 35.22 102.35
N LEU A 77 -30.59 35.66 103.40
CA LEU A 77 -30.37 34.86 104.60
C LEU A 77 -30.74 35.68 105.84
N GLY A 78 -31.98 35.48 106.31
CA GLY A 78 -32.27 35.46 107.74
C GLY A 78 -33.59 36.10 108.16
N ARG A 79 -34.66 35.28 108.35
CA ARG A 79 -35.68 35.42 109.43
C ARG A 79 -36.78 34.31 109.40
N PRO A 80 -37.64 34.16 110.43
CA PRO A 80 -37.63 33.08 111.43
C PRO A 80 -38.75 32.00 111.28
N VAL A 81 -38.66 30.99 112.16
CA VAL A 81 -39.30 29.66 112.26
C VAL A 81 -40.85 29.61 112.33
N ALA A 82 -41.57 30.59 111.79
CA ALA A 82 -43.03 30.51 111.54
C ALA A 82 -43.36 30.11 110.09
N MET A 83 -42.39 30.24 109.19
CA MET A 83 -42.49 29.75 107.82
C MET A 83 -42.16 28.26 107.70
N SER A 84 -41.71 27.57 108.76
CA SER A 84 -41.33 26.15 108.69
C SER A 84 -42.54 25.22 108.55
N GLU A 85 -43.71 25.61 109.06
CA GLU A 85 -44.95 24.82 108.97
C GLU A 85 -45.72 25.11 107.68
N LEU A 86 -45.71 26.38 107.24
CA LEU A 86 -46.20 26.77 105.91
C LEU A 86 -45.28 26.22 104.81
N SER A 87 -43.97 26.26 105.02
CA SER A 87 -42.98 25.62 104.16
C SER A 87 -43.09 24.11 104.22
N ALA A 88 -43.36 23.47 105.36
CA ALA A 88 -43.61 22.02 105.38
C ALA A 88 -44.88 21.67 104.58
N ARG A 89 -45.94 22.48 104.66
CA ARG A 89 -47.18 22.29 103.87
C ARG A 89 -47.03 22.59 102.38
N THR A 90 -46.06 23.39 101.96
CA THR A 90 -45.75 23.64 100.53
C THR A 90 -44.62 22.75 99.98
N LEU A 91 -43.64 22.41 100.81
CA LEU A 91 -42.52 21.54 100.48
C LEU A 91 -42.93 20.06 100.44
N LEU A 92 -43.91 19.61 101.23
CA LEU A 92 -44.41 18.23 101.13
C LEU A 92 -45.04 17.92 99.76
N PRO A 93 -45.95 18.76 99.21
CA PRO A 93 -46.43 18.60 97.84
C PRO A 93 -45.31 18.70 96.81
N ALA A 94 -44.39 19.68 96.95
CA ALA A 94 -43.26 19.82 96.03
C ALA A 94 -42.34 18.59 96.06
N ALA A 95 -41.95 18.12 97.24
CA ALA A 95 -41.14 16.91 97.41
C ALA A 95 -41.86 15.67 96.88
N ARG A 96 -43.19 15.58 97.02
CA ARG A 96 -43.98 14.49 96.46
C ARG A 96 -44.03 14.55 94.92
N THR A 97 -44.16 15.74 94.34
CA THR A 97 -44.06 15.93 92.89
C THR A 97 -42.67 15.56 92.39
N THR A 98 -41.61 16.04 93.04
CA THR A 98 -40.22 15.73 92.68
C THR A 98 -39.91 14.24 92.83
N LEU A 99 -40.42 13.57 93.87
CA LEU A 99 -40.30 12.12 94.01
C LEU A 99 -41.08 11.36 92.91
N THR A 100 -42.23 11.87 92.50
CA THR A 100 -43.02 11.28 91.40
C THR A 100 -42.31 11.47 90.06
N GLU A 101 -41.73 12.64 89.81
CA GLU A 101 -40.88 12.91 88.65
C GLU A 101 -39.63 12.04 88.66
N ALA A 102 -38.94 11.91 89.80
CA ALA A 102 -37.77 11.04 89.94
C ALA A 102 -38.12 9.56 89.72
N MET A 103 -39.27 9.09 90.23
CA MET A 103 -39.75 7.74 89.95
C MET A 103 -40.12 7.55 88.48
N THR A 104 -40.65 8.58 87.82
CA THR A 104 -40.94 8.56 86.37
C THR A 104 -39.65 8.52 85.56
N GLN A 105 -38.65 9.32 85.95
CA GLN A 105 -37.33 9.32 85.33
C GLN A 105 -36.58 8.00 85.54
N LEU A 106 -36.64 7.42 86.75
CA LEU A 106 -36.06 6.10 87.03
C LEU A 106 -36.75 5.00 86.25
N ARG A 107 -38.09 5.03 86.13
CA ARG A 107 -38.82 4.07 85.29
C ARG A 107 -38.43 4.21 83.83
N SER A 108 -38.33 5.44 83.33
CA SER A 108 -37.83 5.72 81.97
C SER A 108 -36.40 5.24 81.79
N LEU A 109 -35.50 5.43 82.78
CA LEU A 109 -34.13 4.94 82.71
C LEU A 109 -34.06 3.41 82.72
N VAL A 110 -34.88 2.74 83.53
CA VAL A 110 -34.99 1.28 83.52
C VAL A 110 -35.51 0.80 82.16
N GLU A 111 -36.51 1.45 81.58
CA GLU A 111 -37.03 1.13 80.25
C GLU A 111 -35.97 1.33 79.15
N HIS A 112 -35.16 2.42 79.22
CA HIS A 112 -34.03 2.63 78.32
C HIS A 112 -32.91 1.59 78.55
N LEU A 113 -32.64 1.19 79.79
CA LEU A 113 -31.64 0.16 80.11
C LEU A 113 -32.11 -1.24 79.72
N GLU A 114 -33.40 -1.53 79.81
CA GLU A 114 -34.02 -2.77 79.30
C GLU A 114 -33.96 -2.79 77.78
N THR A 115 -34.19 -1.66 77.11
CA THR A 115 -34.03 -1.52 75.65
C THR A 115 -32.57 -1.64 75.20
N LEU A 116 -31.62 -1.06 75.95
CA LEU A 116 -30.18 -1.18 75.67
C LEU A 116 -29.62 -2.55 76.06
N GLY A 117 -30.27 -3.22 77.02
CA GLY A 117 -29.93 -4.54 77.52
C GLY A 117 -30.59 -5.68 76.75
N ASP A 118 -31.47 -5.38 75.78
CA ASP A 118 -32.07 -6.36 74.88
C ASP A 118 -31.04 -6.79 73.82
N PRO A 119 -30.46 -8.00 73.96
CA PRO A 119 -29.47 -8.49 73.01
C PRO A 119 -30.09 -8.80 71.65
N GLU A 120 -31.40 -9.04 71.55
CA GLU A 120 -32.08 -9.32 70.28
C GLU A 120 -32.23 -8.04 69.45
N ALA A 121 -32.61 -6.92 70.09
CA ALA A 121 -32.64 -5.61 69.44
C ALA A 121 -31.24 -5.17 68.95
N ALA A 122 -30.19 -5.42 69.74
CA ALA A 122 -28.81 -5.13 69.35
C ALA A 122 -28.34 -6.04 68.20
N ALA A 123 -28.67 -7.33 68.22
CA ALA A 123 -28.34 -8.26 67.14
C ALA A 123 -29.02 -7.87 65.82
N ALA A 124 -30.30 -7.50 65.85
CA ALA A 124 -31.03 -7.02 64.67
C ALA A 124 -30.43 -5.74 64.08
N GLN A 125 -29.97 -4.81 64.91
CA GLN A 125 -29.26 -3.61 64.45
C GLN A 125 -27.90 -3.94 63.82
N ILE A 126 -27.14 -4.86 64.43
CA ILE A 126 -25.86 -5.31 63.87
C ILE A 126 -26.08 -6.00 62.52
N GLU A 127 -27.08 -6.87 62.40
CA GLU A 127 -27.42 -7.54 61.13
C GLU A 127 -27.84 -6.52 60.07
N THR A 128 -28.64 -5.50 60.43
CA THR A 128 -29.02 -4.41 59.51
C THR A 128 -27.80 -3.63 59.05
N VAL A 129 -26.89 -3.24 59.96
CA VAL A 129 -25.66 -2.51 59.60
C VAL A 129 -24.71 -3.39 58.76
N GLN A 130 -24.64 -4.69 59.04
CA GLN A 130 -23.85 -5.64 58.25
C GLN A 130 -24.44 -5.81 56.85
N ALA A 131 -25.77 -5.89 56.72
CA ALA A 131 -26.45 -5.94 55.43
C ALA A 131 -26.20 -4.64 54.62
N ASP A 132 -26.36 -3.47 55.23
CA ASP A 132 -26.07 -2.18 54.60
C ASP A 132 -24.60 -2.05 54.18
N ALA A 133 -23.68 -2.54 55.02
CA ALA A 133 -22.25 -2.54 54.72
C ALA A 133 -21.93 -3.49 53.56
N ALA A 134 -22.52 -4.69 53.54
CA ALA A 134 -22.37 -5.64 52.45
C ALA A 134 -22.94 -5.09 51.14
N GLU A 135 -24.09 -4.41 51.17
CA GLU A 135 -24.66 -3.74 50.00
C GLU A 135 -23.74 -2.64 49.47
N LYS A 136 -23.21 -1.79 50.35
CA LYS A 136 -22.26 -0.72 49.98
C LYS A 136 -20.96 -1.26 49.38
N VAL A 137 -20.41 -2.34 49.95
CA VAL A 137 -19.22 -3.01 49.40
C VAL A 137 -19.54 -3.60 48.03
N ALA A 138 -20.67 -4.30 47.88
CA ALA A 138 -21.07 -4.87 46.60
C ALA A 138 -21.31 -3.79 45.53
N ALA A 139 -21.90 -2.64 45.91
CA ALA A 139 -22.08 -1.49 45.01
C ALA A 139 -20.74 -0.87 44.60
N ALA A 140 -19.80 -0.70 45.54
CA ALA A 140 -18.46 -0.19 45.25
C ALA A 140 -17.64 -1.13 44.36
N GLU A 141 -17.76 -2.45 44.57
CA GLU A 141 -17.09 -3.46 43.73
C GLU A 141 -17.67 -3.47 42.31
N ARG A 142 -18.99 -3.39 42.15
CA ARG A 142 -19.61 -3.25 40.83
C ARG A 142 -19.15 -1.97 40.12
N ALA A 143 -19.10 -0.84 40.83
CA ALA A 143 -18.61 0.41 40.27
C ALA A 143 -17.12 0.32 39.86
N ARG A 144 -16.27 -0.35 40.66
CA ARG A 144 -14.86 -0.58 40.33
C ARG A 144 -14.70 -1.45 39.09
N VAL A 145 -15.44 -2.55 38.98
CA VAL A 145 -15.40 -3.44 37.81
C VAL A 145 -15.89 -2.71 36.57
N GLY A 146 -16.96 -1.92 36.67
CA GLY A 146 -17.45 -1.08 35.57
C GLY A 146 -16.39 -0.09 35.09
N ALA A 147 -15.79 0.67 36.01
CA ALA A 147 -14.73 1.62 35.68
C ALA A 147 -13.48 0.96 35.07
N GLN A 148 -13.15 -0.27 35.50
CA GLN A 148 -12.06 -1.03 34.90
C GLN A 148 -12.40 -1.47 33.47
N HIS A 149 -13.61 -1.97 33.25
CA HIS A 149 -14.08 -2.35 31.91
C HIS A 149 -14.07 -1.16 30.95
N GLU A 150 -14.61 0.00 31.37
CA GLU A 150 -14.58 1.23 30.58
C GLU A 150 -13.15 1.68 30.27
N ALA A 151 -12.21 1.51 31.20
CA ALA A 151 -10.80 1.84 30.97
C ALA A 151 -10.13 0.86 29.99
N ASP A 152 -10.45 -0.43 30.09
CA ASP A 152 -9.93 -1.46 29.18
C ASP A 152 -10.50 -1.28 27.76
N GLU A 153 -11.79 -0.96 27.62
CA GLU A 153 -12.42 -0.59 26.34
C GLU A 153 -11.79 0.67 25.74
N ALA A 154 -11.65 1.75 26.52
CA ALA A 154 -11.02 2.98 26.04
C ALA A 154 -9.55 2.79 25.63
N ARG A 155 -8.87 1.80 26.22
CA ARG A 155 -7.51 1.41 25.81
C ARG A 155 -7.54 0.62 24.50
N ALA A 156 -8.45 -0.35 24.37
CA ALA A 156 -8.63 -1.10 23.13
C ALA A 156 -8.96 -0.17 21.94
N ASP A 157 -9.87 0.78 22.13
CA ASP A 157 -10.23 1.78 21.11
C ASP A 157 -9.03 2.64 20.69
N ARG A 158 -8.15 2.99 21.63
CA ARG A 158 -6.91 3.73 21.32
C ARG A 158 -5.92 2.88 20.53
N GLU A 159 -5.71 1.62 20.94
CA GLU A 159 -4.82 0.70 20.25
C GLU A 159 -5.33 0.43 18.81
N GLU A 160 -6.65 0.31 18.60
CA GLU A 160 -7.25 0.20 17.27
C GLU A 160 -7.07 1.48 16.43
N ALA A 161 -7.29 2.65 17.03
CA ALA A 161 -7.08 3.93 16.35
C ALA A 161 -5.61 4.17 15.95
N GLU A 162 -4.67 3.79 16.82
CA GLU A 162 -3.22 3.85 16.54
C GLU A 162 -2.85 2.88 15.41
N ALA A 163 -3.34 1.63 15.43
CA ALA A 163 -3.12 0.67 14.36
C ALA A 163 -3.71 1.13 13.01
N ALA A 164 -4.89 1.76 13.02
CA ALA A 164 -5.50 2.34 11.83
C ALA A 164 -4.70 3.54 11.28
N ALA A 165 -4.10 4.35 12.15
CA ALA A 165 -3.22 5.45 11.75
C ALA A 165 -1.92 4.91 11.11
N GLU A 166 -1.31 3.87 11.69
CA GLU A 166 -0.12 3.22 11.13
C GLU A 166 -0.38 2.60 9.75
N ASP A 167 -1.54 1.94 9.53
CA ASP A 167 -1.92 1.42 8.21
C ASP A 167 -2.15 2.55 7.20
N ALA A 168 -2.76 3.67 7.63
CA ALA A 168 -2.95 4.83 6.77
C ALA A 168 -1.60 5.44 6.35
N ASP A 169 -0.65 5.60 7.27
CA ASP A 169 0.70 6.10 7.00
C ASP A 169 1.47 5.14 6.08
N ALA A 170 1.36 3.83 6.29
CA ALA A 170 1.98 2.82 5.43
C ALA A 170 1.44 2.88 3.99
N ARG A 171 0.12 3.07 3.83
CA ARG A 171 -0.51 3.24 2.50
C ARG A 171 -0.11 4.54 1.84
N ALA A 172 0.01 5.63 2.60
CA ALA A 172 0.49 6.92 2.10
C ALA A 172 1.92 6.80 1.58
N ALA A 173 2.83 6.21 2.37
CA ALA A 173 4.22 5.98 1.97
C ALA A 173 4.34 5.07 0.72
N ALA A 174 3.52 4.02 0.62
CA ALA A 174 3.47 3.17 -0.57
C ALA A 174 2.98 3.92 -1.81
N SER A 175 2.00 4.80 -1.64
CA SER A 175 1.49 5.67 -2.73
C SER A 175 2.56 6.66 -3.20
N GLU A 176 3.27 7.30 -2.28
CA GLU A 176 4.38 8.20 -2.59
C GLU A 176 5.50 7.47 -3.37
N GLN A 177 5.90 6.28 -2.90
CA GLN A 177 6.89 5.47 -3.61
C GLN A 177 6.43 5.11 -5.03
N ALA A 178 5.17 4.69 -5.20
CA ALA A 178 4.63 4.38 -6.53
C ALA A 178 4.65 5.60 -7.46
N THR A 179 4.35 6.80 -6.94
CA THR A 179 4.42 8.04 -7.75
C THR A 179 5.85 8.41 -8.15
N GLU A 180 6.83 8.23 -7.25
CA GLU A 180 8.23 8.49 -7.56
C GLU A 180 8.80 7.47 -8.57
N GLU A 181 8.41 6.20 -8.46
CA GLU A 181 8.74 5.18 -9.44
C GLU A 181 8.14 5.48 -10.82
N ALA A 182 6.89 5.93 -10.87
CA ALA A 182 6.25 6.37 -12.12
C ALA A 182 6.97 7.58 -12.73
N ARG A 183 7.34 8.57 -11.90
CA ARG A 183 8.10 9.76 -12.34
C ARG A 183 9.47 9.39 -12.89
N ARG A 184 10.18 8.46 -12.24
CA ARG A 184 11.45 7.91 -12.74
C ARG A 184 11.25 7.20 -14.09
N GLY A 185 10.21 6.39 -14.21
CA GLY A 185 9.86 5.71 -15.47
C GLY A 185 9.57 6.70 -16.60
N GLU A 186 8.88 7.81 -16.33
CA GLU A 186 8.65 8.88 -17.31
C GLU A 186 9.95 9.56 -17.75
N GLN A 187 10.86 9.84 -16.81
CA GLN A 187 12.18 10.42 -17.14
C GLN A 187 13.05 9.46 -17.98
N GLU A 188 13.04 8.17 -17.66
CA GLU A 188 13.72 7.14 -18.45
C GLU A 188 13.10 7.04 -19.86
N ALA A 189 11.78 7.13 -19.99
CA ALA A 189 11.11 7.13 -21.29
C ALA A 189 11.44 8.38 -22.13
N LEU A 190 11.50 9.56 -21.51
CA LEU A 190 11.89 10.80 -22.19
C LEU A 190 13.34 10.74 -22.67
N THR A 191 14.27 10.30 -21.83
CA THR A 191 15.69 10.15 -22.23
C THR A 191 15.87 9.08 -23.30
N ALA A 192 15.11 7.97 -23.24
CA ALA A 192 15.10 6.97 -24.30
C ALA A 192 14.58 7.53 -25.63
N LYS A 193 13.54 8.37 -25.58
CA LYS A 193 13.01 9.07 -26.76
C LYS A 193 14.04 10.03 -27.36
N GLU A 194 14.68 10.87 -26.55
CA GLU A 194 15.74 11.79 -27.00
C GLU A 194 16.90 11.03 -27.65
N ASN A 195 17.34 9.92 -27.04
CA ASN A 195 18.39 9.07 -27.60
C ASN A 195 17.96 8.43 -28.93
N ALA A 196 16.69 8.02 -29.06
CA ALA A 196 16.16 7.47 -30.30
C ALA A 196 16.08 8.53 -31.41
N GLU A 197 15.69 9.76 -31.08
CA GLU A 197 15.67 10.90 -32.01
C GLU A 197 17.08 11.27 -32.48
N LEU A 198 18.06 11.29 -31.57
CA LEU A 198 19.47 11.49 -31.91
C LEU A 198 20.01 10.39 -32.83
N ALA A 199 19.72 9.12 -32.53
CA ALA A 199 20.13 7.99 -33.36
C ALA A 199 19.48 8.03 -34.75
N ALA A 200 18.20 8.41 -34.83
CA ALA A 200 17.50 8.60 -36.10
C ALA A 200 18.13 9.74 -36.92
N GLY A 201 18.45 10.87 -36.28
CA GLY A 201 19.16 11.98 -36.92
C GLY A 201 20.53 11.59 -37.44
N GLN A 202 21.32 10.82 -36.68
CA GLN A 202 22.62 10.29 -37.11
C GLN A 202 22.47 9.32 -38.28
N ALA A 203 21.48 8.43 -38.25
CA ALA A 203 21.21 7.49 -39.33
C ALA A 203 20.80 8.22 -40.63
N GLN A 204 20.00 9.28 -40.53
CA GLN A 204 19.64 10.10 -41.67
C GLN A 204 20.87 10.84 -42.25
N ALA A 205 21.67 11.49 -41.40
CA ALA A 205 22.89 12.16 -41.84
C ALA A 205 23.88 11.18 -42.51
N ALA A 206 23.98 9.95 -42.01
CA ALA A 206 24.79 8.91 -42.64
C ALA A 206 24.25 8.54 -44.03
N ARG A 207 22.93 8.37 -44.18
CA ARG A 207 22.30 8.09 -45.49
C ARG A 207 22.56 9.21 -46.49
N ASP A 208 22.36 10.46 -46.09
CA ASP A 208 22.58 11.62 -46.96
C ASP A 208 24.06 11.67 -47.41
N ALA A 209 25.00 11.40 -46.49
CA ALA A 209 26.42 11.31 -46.82
C ALA A 209 26.76 10.16 -47.78
N PHE A 210 26.14 8.98 -47.60
CA PHE A 210 26.28 7.85 -48.52
C PHE A 210 25.71 8.16 -49.90
N GLU A 211 24.56 8.83 -49.98
CA GLU A 211 23.94 9.24 -51.25
C GLU A 211 24.81 10.27 -51.98
N GLU A 212 25.35 11.28 -51.28
CA GLU A 212 26.30 12.23 -51.86
C GLU A 212 27.57 11.53 -52.37
N GLU A 213 28.14 10.62 -51.59
CA GLU A 213 29.33 9.86 -52.00
C GLU A 213 29.05 8.99 -53.23
N ALA A 214 27.89 8.33 -53.26
CA ALA A 214 27.44 7.53 -54.40
C ALA A 214 27.26 8.42 -55.65
N HIS A 215 26.65 9.60 -55.51
CA HIS A 215 26.54 10.57 -56.61
C HIS A 215 27.92 11.01 -57.11
N ARG A 216 28.83 11.38 -56.22
CA ARG A 216 30.20 11.77 -56.59
C ARG A 216 30.96 10.62 -57.25
N ALA A 217 30.75 9.37 -56.80
CA ALA A 217 31.35 8.18 -57.40
C ALA A 217 30.79 7.93 -58.81
N ALA A 218 29.48 8.07 -59.01
CA ALA A 218 28.84 7.96 -60.30
C ALA A 218 29.36 9.02 -61.29
N GLU A 219 29.48 10.28 -60.87
CA GLU A 219 30.06 11.35 -61.71
C GLU A 219 31.52 11.09 -62.11
N ARG A 220 32.32 10.53 -61.19
CA ARG A 220 33.71 10.12 -61.49
C ARG A 220 33.73 8.99 -62.51
N ALA A 221 32.84 8.00 -62.37
CA ALA A 221 32.73 6.89 -63.31
C ALA A 221 32.30 7.37 -64.70
N THR A 222 31.32 8.26 -64.79
CA THR A 222 30.88 8.86 -66.07
C THR A 222 32.01 9.63 -66.74
N ARG A 223 32.70 10.52 -66.02
CA ARG A 223 33.86 11.26 -66.56
C ARG A 223 34.99 10.33 -67.01
N SER A 224 35.28 9.27 -66.25
CA SER A 224 36.27 8.28 -66.65
C SER A 224 35.86 7.52 -67.91
N ALA A 225 34.57 7.22 -68.08
CA ALA A 225 34.05 6.56 -69.27
C ALA A 225 34.09 7.48 -70.50
N GLU A 226 33.78 8.77 -70.34
CA GLU A 226 33.92 9.79 -71.39
C GLU A 226 35.38 9.95 -71.82
N GLN A 227 36.31 10.08 -70.86
CA GLN A 227 37.74 10.14 -71.14
C GLN A 227 38.25 8.90 -71.88
N ALA A 228 37.75 7.71 -71.54
CA ALA A 228 38.08 6.48 -72.25
C ALA A 228 37.56 6.50 -73.70
N ARG A 229 36.32 6.96 -73.93
CA ARG A 229 35.77 7.11 -75.28
C ARG A 229 36.55 8.12 -76.12
N ASP A 230 36.91 9.27 -75.55
CA ASP A 230 37.74 10.27 -76.22
C ASP A 230 39.13 9.71 -76.58
N ALA A 231 39.72 8.91 -75.68
CA ALA A 231 40.99 8.24 -75.94
C ALA A 231 40.85 7.20 -77.06
N ASP A 232 39.81 6.38 -77.03
CA ASP A 232 39.50 5.39 -78.08
C ASP A 232 39.30 6.09 -79.43
N GLU A 233 38.54 7.18 -79.50
CA GLU A 233 38.32 7.95 -80.72
C GLU A 233 39.62 8.55 -81.27
N ARG A 234 40.50 9.09 -80.40
CA ARG A 234 41.83 9.57 -80.80
C ARG A 234 42.71 8.44 -81.33
N THR A 235 42.66 7.26 -80.71
CA THR A 235 43.43 6.11 -81.19
C THR A 235 42.89 5.62 -82.54
N ALA A 236 41.57 5.57 -82.72
CA ALA A 236 40.95 5.21 -83.99
C ALA A 236 41.30 6.20 -85.10
N ALA A 237 41.27 7.51 -84.81
CA ALA A 237 41.69 8.55 -85.75
C ALA A 237 43.18 8.42 -86.13
N ALA A 238 44.05 8.17 -85.15
CA ALA A 238 45.49 7.96 -85.40
C ALA A 238 45.76 6.68 -86.22
N VAL A 239 44.98 5.61 -86.01
CA VAL A 239 45.05 4.39 -86.84
C VAL A 239 44.59 4.68 -88.27
N ALA A 240 43.46 5.39 -88.44
CA ALA A 240 42.97 5.78 -89.76
C ALA A 240 43.97 6.66 -90.52
N GLU A 241 44.61 7.64 -89.86
CA GLU A 241 45.65 8.47 -90.46
C GLU A 241 46.88 7.64 -90.87
N ARG A 242 47.30 6.68 -90.03
CA ARG A 242 48.39 5.74 -90.38
C ARG A 242 48.04 4.87 -91.57
N ASP A 243 46.80 4.39 -91.64
CA ASP A 243 46.35 3.53 -92.74
C ASP A 243 46.18 4.34 -94.03
N GLU A 244 45.70 5.58 -93.98
CA GLU A 244 45.72 6.51 -95.12
C GLU A 244 47.15 6.81 -95.58
N ALA A 245 48.09 7.06 -94.66
CA ALA A 245 49.49 7.27 -94.99
C ALA A 245 50.09 6.03 -95.66
N ARG A 246 49.80 4.83 -95.15
CA ARG A 246 50.20 3.56 -95.77
C ARG A 246 49.59 3.35 -97.15
N GLN A 247 48.32 3.71 -97.33
CA GLN A 247 47.65 3.65 -98.64
C GLN A 247 48.27 4.64 -99.63
N LYS A 248 48.58 5.87 -99.20
CA LYS A 248 49.30 6.85 -100.02
C LYS A 248 50.68 6.35 -100.40
N GLU A 249 51.46 5.84 -99.45
CA GLU A 249 52.76 5.25 -99.76
C GLU A 249 52.64 4.02 -100.67
N ALA A 250 51.63 3.16 -100.47
CA ALA A 250 51.40 2.00 -101.33
C ALA A 250 50.97 2.43 -102.74
N ALA A 251 50.13 3.46 -102.86
CA ALA A 251 49.75 4.05 -104.15
C ALA A 251 50.95 4.72 -104.83
N GLU A 252 51.79 5.45 -104.09
CA GLU A 252 53.04 6.00 -104.62
C GLU A 252 54.01 4.91 -105.05
N ARG A 253 54.12 3.81 -104.27
CA ARG A 253 54.89 2.63 -104.66
C ARG A 253 54.32 1.99 -105.91
N ALA A 254 53.00 1.80 -106.02
CA ALA A 254 52.35 1.24 -107.20
C ALA A 254 52.48 2.15 -108.43
N VAL A 255 52.47 3.47 -108.25
CA VAL A 255 52.75 4.43 -109.33
C VAL A 255 54.22 4.35 -109.73
N ARG A 256 55.17 4.28 -108.78
CA ARG A 256 56.58 4.05 -109.10
C ARG A 256 56.78 2.72 -109.83
N GLU A 257 56.15 1.65 -109.36
CA GLU A 257 56.22 0.32 -109.95
C GLU A 257 55.51 0.25 -111.32
N SER A 258 54.46 1.03 -111.55
CA SER A 258 53.84 1.19 -112.87
C SER A 258 54.71 2.03 -113.81
N VAL A 259 55.39 3.06 -113.32
CA VAL A 259 56.34 3.88 -114.10
C VAL A 259 57.61 3.08 -114.40
N GLU A 260 58.06 2.26 -113.45
CA GLU A 260 59.15 1.30 -113.63
C GLU A 260 58.74 0.18 -114.58
N GLY A 261 57.53 -0.39 -114.45
CA GLY A 261 56.97 -1.37 -115.37
C GLY A 261 56.78 -0.84 -116.79
N GLU A 262 56.43 0.44 -116.96
CA GLU A 262 56.35 1.07 -118.29
C GLU A 262 57.75 1.37 -118.85
N ARG A 263 58.71 1.77 -118.00
CA ARG A 263 60.13 1.87 -118.37
C ARG A 263 60.74 0.51 -118.68
N ASP A 264 60.28 -0.55 -118.03
CA ASP A 264 60.75 -1.92 -118.18
C ASP A 264 60.09 -2.60 -119.38
N ARG A 265 58.87 -2.23 -119.78
CA ARG A 265 58.33 -2.54 -121.13
C ARG A 265 59.10 -1.87 -122.26
N ILE A 266 59.45 -0.59 -122.08
CA ILE A 266 60.30 0.15 -123.03
C ILE A 266 61.74 -0.40 -123.05
N ARG A 267 62.22 -1.00 -121.94
CA ARG A 267 63.49 -1.74 -121.89
C ARG A 267 63.37 -3.16 -122.41
N GLU A 268 62.31 -3.93 -122.16
CA GLU A 268 62.11 -5.30 -122.68
C GLU A 268 62.03 -5.29 -124.21
N GLU A 269 61.40 -4.28 -124.83
CA GLU A 269 61.48 -4.09 -126.29
C GLU A 269 62.92 -3.82 -126.79
N ARG A 270 63.80 -3.32 -125.92
CA ARG A 270 65.20 -3.03 -126.21
C ARG A 270 66.17 -4.13 -125.74
N ASP A 271 65.77 -4.96 -124.78
CA ASP A 271 66.54 -5.99 -124.11
C ASP A 271 66.17 -7.39 -124.63
N VAL A 272 65.08 -7.59 -125.39
CA VAL A 272 64.94 -8.73 -126.32
C VAL A 272 66.12 -8.80 -127.31
N PHE A 273 66.82 -7.68 -127.55
CA PHE A 273 68.06 -7.62 -128.33
C PHE A 273 69.36 -7.76 -127.51
N ARG A 274 69.32 -7.77 -126.18
CA ARG A 274 70.53 -7.77 -125.32
C ARG A 274 70.57 -8.90 -124.28
N ASP A 275 69.41 -9.39 -123.84
CA ASP A 275 69.22 -10.51 -122.91
C ASP A 275 69.32 -11.91 -123.57
N ALA A 276 69.76 -11.99 -124.82
CA ALA A 276 70.36 -13.22 -125.34
C ALA A 276 71.83 -13.39 -124.90
N ALA A 277 72.49 -12.33 -124.41
CA ALA A 277 73.94 -12.35 -124.14
C ALA A 277 74.33 -12.34 -122.65
N ASP A 278 73.58 -11.67 -121.75
CA ASP A 278 74.09 -11.41 -120.38
C ASP A 278 73.33 -12.13 -119.23
N ARG A 279 72.27 -12.89 -119.53
CA ARG A 279 71.43 -13.62 -118.54
C ARG A 279 72.10 -14.78 -117.79
N ALA A 280 73.38 -15.08 -118.02
CA ALA A 280 74.06 -16.19 -117.35
C ALA A 280 74.96 -15.78 -116.15
N ALA A 281 75.29 -14.50 -115.93
CA ALA A 281 76.47 -14.17 -115.10
C ALA A 281 76.27 -13.27 -113.85
N SER A 282 75.09 -12.67 -113.62
CA SER A 282 74.89 -11.71 -112.50
C SER A 282 73.86 -12.11 -111.44
N ALA A 283 73.01 -13.12 -111.68
CA ALA A 283 71.94 -13.53 -110.79
C ALA A 283 72.40 -14.10 -109.42
N GLU A 284 73.65 -14.55 -109.30
CA GLU A 284 74.14 -15.19 -108.07
C GLU A 284 74.66 -14.20 -107.01
N ARG A 285 75.01 -12.96 -107.39
CA ARG A 285 75.67 -12.01 -106.47
C ARG A 285 74.70 -11.10 -105.72
N THR A 286 73.52 -10.81 -106.27
CA THR A 286 72.48 -10.00 -105.63
C THR A 286 71.66 -10.77 -104.59
N ALA A 287 71.52 -12.09 -104.74
CA ALA A 287 70.80 -12.94 -103.78
C ALA A 287 71.49 -13.00 -102.39
N LYS A 288 72.83 -12.93 -102.34
CA LYS A 288 73.60 -13.02 -101.08
C LYS A 288 73.66 -11.70 -100.29
N ALA A 289 73.35 -10.56 -100.91
CA ALA A 289 73.31 -9.26 -100.24
C ALA A 289 71.95 -8.98 -99.57
N ALA A 290 70.85 -9.38 -100.21
CA ALA A 290 69.49 -9.26 -99.67
C ALA A 290 69.25 -10.15 -98.44
N GLN A 291 69.97 -11.26 -98.33
CA GLN A 291 69.87 -12.19 -97.19
C GLN A 291 70.44 -11.59 -95.89
N ARG A 292 71.45 -10.72 -95.96
CA ARG A 292 72.06 -10.11 -94.75
C ARG A 292 71.22 -8.99 -94.15
N THR A 293 70.53 -8.21 -94.98
CA THR A 293 69.59 -7.16 -94.52
C THR A 293 68.33 -7.74 -93.88
N ALA A 294 67.87 -8.92 -94.34
CA ALA A 294 66.72 -9.61 -93.74
C ALA A 294 67.05 -10.23 -92.36
N GLU A 295 68.29 -10.64 -92.13
CA GLU A 295 68.75 -11.18 -90.84
C GLU A 295 68.87 -10.09 -89.76
N ASP A 296 69.30 -8.88 -90.12
CA ASP A 296 69.39 -7.75 -89.19
C ASP A 296 68.00 -7.23 -88.78
N GLU A 297 67.04 -7.13 -89.72
CA GLU A 297 65.65 -6.75 -89.41
C GLU A 297 64.90 -7.80 -88.58
N ALA A 298 65.20 -9.09 -88.77
CA ALA A 298 64.65 -10.18 -87.97
C ALA A 298 65.14 -10.16 -86.51
N THR A 299 66.39 -9.76 -86.26
CA THR A 299 66.91 -9.63 -84.88
C THR A 299 66.36 -8.42 -84.13
N GLU A 300 66.06 -7.32 -84.83
CA GLU A 300 65.40 -6.15 -84.23
C GLU A 300 63.91 -6.42 -83.96
N ALA A 301 63.21 -7.11 -84.87
CA ALA A 301 61.84 -7.57 -84.65
C ALA A 301 61.75 -8.54 -83.46
N ALA A 302 62.71 -9.46 -83.31
CA ALA A 302 62.77 -10.37 -82.16
C ALA A 302 63.03 -9.67 -80.81
N ARG A 303 63.78 -8.56 -80.80
CA ARG A 303 63.94 -7.74 -79.57
C ARG A 303 62.66 -7.01 -79.19
N LYS A 304 61.95 -6.42 -80.16
CA LYS A 304 60.67 -5.74 -79.95
C LYS A 304 59.60 -6.73 -79.49
N LEU A 305 59.60 -7.96 -80.04
CA LEU A 305 58.71 -9.04 -79.63
C LEU A 305 58.95 -9.46 -78.17
N ARG A 306 60.20 -9.62 -77.74
CA ARG A 306 60.53 -9.93 -76.32
C ARG A 306 60.10 -8.82 -75.36
N THR A 307 60.28 -7.55 -75.72
CA THR A 307 59.80 -6.44 -74.88
C THR A 307 58.27 -6.36 -74.83
N SER A 308 57.57 -6.69 -75.91
CA SER A 308 56.10 -6.78 -75.90
C SER A 308 55.59 -8.01 -75.16
N GLU A 309 56.29 -9.15 -75.22
CA GLU A 309 55.96 -10.35 -74.44
C GLU A 309 56.12 -10.11 -72.94
N GLU A 310 57.14 -9.37 -72.52
CA GLU A 310 57.37 -8.99 -71.12
C GLU A 310 56.31 -7.98 -70.63
N GLN A 311 55.87 -7.06 -71.50
CA GLN A 311 54.73 -6.17 -71.22
C GLN A 311 53.41 -6.94 -71.14
N VAL A 312 53.18 -7.93 -72.02
CA VAL A 312 52.01 -8.81 -71.98
C VAL A 312 52.02 -9.70 -70.73
N LYS A 313 53.19 -10.16 -70.28
CA LYS A 313 53.32 -10.92 -69.04
C LYS A 313 52.98 -10.06 -67.82
N LYS A 314 53.45 -8.81 -67.80
CA LYS A 314 53.15 -7.86 -66.74
C LYS A 314 51.67 -7.49 -66.70
N THR A 315 51.04 -7.23 -67.84
CA THR A 315 49.60 -6.96 -67.91
C THR A 315 48.75 -8.20 -67.60
N ALA A 316 49.22 -9.41 -67.95
CA ALA A 316 48.57 -10.66 -67.55
C ALA A 316 48.65 -10.89 -66.03
N ASP A 317 49.78 -10.59 -65.39
CA ASP A 317 49.92 -10.68 -63.93
C ASP A 317 49.08 -9.62 -63.19
N ASP A 318 48.98 -8.40 -63.74
CA ASP A 318 48.13 -7.35 -63.19
C ASP A 318 46.63 -7.68 -63.37
N LEU A 319 46.25 -8.28 -64.51
CA LEU A 319 44.89 -8.79 -64.74
C LEU A 319 44.56 -9.98 -63.83
N ARG A 320 45.53 -10.84 -63.54
CA ARG A 320 45.39 -11.94 -62.58
C ARG A 320 45.17 -11.43 -61.16
N ARG A 321 45.92 -10.41 -60.73
CA ARG A 321 45.68 -9.76 -59.42
C ARG A 321 44.34 -9.04 -59.37
N ALA A 322 43.92 -8.39 -60.46
CA ALA A 322 42.61 -7.74 -60.54
C ALA A 322 41.44 -8.75 -60.50
N THR A 323 41.62 -9.94 -61.07
CA THR A 323 40.62 -11.02 -61.03
C THR A 323 40.59 -11.74 -59.67
N GLU A 324 41.74 -11.92 -59.02
CA GLU A 324 41.83 -12.38 -57.61
C GLU A 324 41.20 -11.36 -56.65
N HIS A 325 41.40 -10.06 -56.88
CA HIS A 325 40.75 -9.01 -56.09
C HIS A 325 39.23 -8.94 -56.33
N ASN A 326 38.77 -9.11 -57.59
CA ASN A 326 37.34 -9.18 -57.90
C ASN A 326 36.66 -10.42 -57.31
N THR A 327 37.36 -11.56 -57.25
CA THR A 327 36.82 -12.78 -56.63
C THR A 327 36.75 -12.66 -55.11
N ALA A 328 37.71 -11.99 -54.48
CA ALA A 328 37.65 -11.63 -53.06
C ALA A 328 36.47 -10.67 -52.76
N LEU A 329 36.31 -9.59 -53.53
CA LEU A 329 35.18 -8.66 -53.38
C LEU A 329 33.82 -9.33 -53.60
N ARG A 330 33.72 -10.27 -54.56
CA ARG A 330 32.49 -11.04 -54.76
C ARG A 330 32.20 -11.97 -53.58
N ALA A 331 33.22 -12.56 -52.97
CA ALA A 331 33.07 -13.35 -51.75
C ALA A 331 32.56 -12.48 -50.59
N ASP A 332 33.11 -11.28 -50.42
CA ASP A 332 32.67 -10.33 -49.38
C ASP A 332 31.24 -9.84 -49.61
N VAL A 333 30.85 -9.55 -50.86
CA VAL A 333 29.45 -9.19 -51.21
C VAL A 333 28.49 -10.36 -50.95
N THR A 334 28.91 -11.60 -51.19
CA THR A 334 28.08 -12.77 -50.81
C THR A 334 28.01 -13.00 -49.31
N GLY A 335 29.09 -12.67 -48.56
CA GLY A 335 29.09 -12.66 -47.10
C GLY A 335 28.11 -11.62 -46.55
N LEU A 336 28.21 -10.38 -47.02
CA LEU A 336 27.32 -9.28 -46.63
C LEU A 336 25.86 -9.53 -47.00
N ARG A 337 25.59 -10.22 -48.13
CA ARG A 337 24.22 -10.65 -48.46
C ARG A 337 23.67 -11.67 -47.47
N LYS A 338 24.47 -12.66 -47.07
CA LYS A 338 24.06 -13.63 -46.04
C LYS A 338 23.85 -12.95 -44.69
N ASP A 339 24.69 -11.99 -44.34
CA ASP A 339 24.54 -11.24 -43.08
C ASP A 339 23.30 -10.34 -43.11
N ASN A 340 22.95 -9.78 -44.26
CA ASN A 340 21.71 -9.03 -44.45
C ASN A 340 20.47 -9.95 -44.43
N GLU A 341 20.55 -11.14 -45.02
CA GLU A 341 19.51 -12.19 -44.88
C GLU A 341 19.33 -12.63 -43.42
N HIS A 342 20.42 -12.81 -42.66
CA HIS A 342 20.34 -13.10 -41.23
C HIS A 342 19.75 -11.93 -40.43
N ALA A 343 20.12 -10.69 -40.75
CA ALA A 343 19.59 -9.50 -40.10
C ALA A 343 18.09 -9.30 -40.38
N THR A 344 17.65 -9.55 -41.62
CA THR A 344 16.23 -9.48 -41.99
C THR A 344 15.42 -10.61 -41.34
N HIS A 345 15.95 -11.83 -41.29
CA HIS A 345 15.32 -12.91 -40.52
C HIS A 345 15.25 -12.62 -39.01
N ALA A 346 16.27 -11.98 -38.45
CA ALA A 346 16.27 -11.56 -37.05
C ALA A 346 15.21 -10.48 -36.79
N LEU A 347 15.03 -9.55 -37.73
CA LEU A 347 14.02 -8.48 -37.63
C LEU A 347 12.59 -9.04 -37.76
N ASP A 348 12.37 -9.99 -38.66
CA ASP A 348 11.08 -10.68 -38.82
C ASP A 348 10.74 -11.52 -37.58
N ASN A 349 11.74 -12.18 -36.96
CA ASN A 349 11.55 -12.87 -35.68
C ASN A 349 11.27 -11.91 -34.52
N ALA A 350 11.96 -10.77 -34.46
CA ALA A 350 11.69 -9.74 -33.44
C ALA A 350 10.28 -9.14 -33.59
N GLN A 351 9.82 -8.94 -34.83
CA GLN A 351 8.45 -8.47 -35.12
C GLN A 351 7.40 -9.51 -34.71
N LYS A 352 7.61 -10.80 -34.99
CA LYS A 352 6.72 -11.87 -34.53
C LYS A 352 6.63 -11.92 -33.00
N LEU A 353 7.77 -11.85 -32.31
CA LEU A 353 7.81 -11.82 -30.85
C LEU A 353 7.13 -10.58 -30.25
N ALA A 354 7.25 -9.42 -30.90
CA ALA A 354 6.56 -8.21 -30.47
C ALA A 354 5.04 -8.32 -30.62
N VAL A 355 4.54 -8.89 -31.72
CA VAL A 355 3.10 -9.16 -31.94
C VAL A 355 2.57 -10.17 -30.92
N GLU A 356 3.33 -11.22 -30.61
CA GLU A 356 3.00 -12.20 -29.57
C GLU A 356 3.01 -11.60 -28.15
N ALA A 357 3.88 -10.62 -27.89
CA ALA A 357 3.91 -9.89 -26.63
C ALA A 357 2.69 -8.95 -26.50
N MET A 358 2.34 -8.24 -27.57
CA MET A 358 1.16 -7.36 -27.60
C MET A 358 -0.15 -8.13 -27.45
N THR A 359 -0.28 -9.29 -28.09
CA THR A 359 -1.46 -10.16 -27.94
C THR A 359 -1.57 -10.73 -26.53
N ARG A 360 -0.46 -11.12 -25.90
CA ARG A 360 -0.45 -11.52 -24.47
C ARG A 360 -0.82 -10.37 -23.53
N ALA A 361 -0.33 -9.17 -23.79
CA ALA A 361 -0.68 -7.98 -23.02
C ALA A 361 -2.18 -7.66 -23.12
N ARG A 362 -2.75 -7.75 -24.32
CA ARG A 362 -4.18 -7.55 -24.55
C ARG A 362 -5.05 -8.59 -23.83
N LEU A 363 -4.65 -9.87 -23.88
CA LEU A 363 -5.33 -10.94 -23.13
C LEU A 363 -5.22 -10.74 -21.61
N ALA A 364 -4.08 -10.24 -21.11
CA ALA A 364 -3.91 -9.90 -19.71
C ALA A 364 -4.81 -8.73 -19.29
N GLU A 365 -4.98 -7.73 -20.15
CA GLU A 365 -5.87 -6.60 -19.90
C GLU A 365 -7.35 -7.03 -19.91
N GLU A 366 -7.76 -7.84 -20.88
CA GLU A 366 -9.12 -8.41 -20.96
C GLU A 366 -9.45 -9.33 -19.76
N THR A 367 -8.45 -10.03 -19.21
CA THR A 367 -8.65 -10.84 -18.00
C THR A 367 -8.72 -9.99 -16.73
N LEU A 368 -7.94 -8.91 -16.65
CA LEU A 368 -8.01 -7.97 -15.53
C LEU A 368 -9.33 -7.17 -15.52
N THR A 369 -9.86 -6.79 -16.68
CA THR A 369 -11.19 -6.15 -16.76
C THR A 369 -12.29 -7.12 -16.33
N ALA A 370 -12.26 -8.37 -16.81
CA ALA A 370 -13.20 -9.40 -16.37
C ALA A 370 -13.11 -9.68 -14.85
N GLN A 371 -11.91 -9.65 -14.26
CA GLN A 371 -11.73 -9.78 -12.81
C GLN A 371 -12.29 -8.58 -12.04
N ARG A 372 -12.13 -7.35 -12.57
CA ARG A 372 -12.71 -6.14 -11.96
C ARG A 372 -14.23 -6.14 -12.02
N GLU A 373 -14.81 -6.58 -13.14
CA GLU A 373 -16.26 -6.73 -13.28
C GLU A 373 -16.82 -7.78 -12.30
N ASN A 374 -16.16 -8.93 -12.17
CA ASN A 374 -16.54 -9.94 -11.18
C ASN A 374 -16.41 -9.42 -9.74
N ALA A 375 -15.35 -8.66 -9.43
CA ALA A 375 -15.18 -8.07 -8.11
C ALA A 375 -16.27 -7.02 -7.82
N ALA A 376 -16.63 -6.19 -8.81
CA ALA A 376 -17.71 -5.23 -8.70
C ALA A 376 -19.07 -5.93 -8.47
N GLU A 377 -19.34 -7.02 -9.20
CA GLU A 377 -20.54 -7.83 -9.01
C GLU A 377 -20.59 -8.47 -7.61
N GLN A 378 -19.47 -8.99 -7.11
CA GLN A 378 -19.37 -9.51 -5.74
C GLN A 378 -19.61 -8.43 -4.68
N THR A 379 -19.07 -7.22 -4.86
CA THR A 379 -19.33 -6.11 -3.93
C THR A 379 -20.79 -5.69 -3.93
N MET A 380 -21.46 -5.68 -5.09
CA MET A 380 -22.89 -5.41 -5.20
C MET A 380 -23.72 -6.49 -4.51
N GLN A 381 -23.38 -7.77 -4.69
CA GLN A 381 -24.04 -8.88 -4.01
C GLN A 381 -23.88 -8.82 -2.49
N LEU A 382 -22.70 -8.39 -1.99
CA LEU A 382 -22.46 -8.19 -0.56
C LEU A 382 -23.27 -7.02 0.00
N GLN A 383 -23.40 -5.92 -0.74
CA GLN A 383 -24.26 -4.80 -0.36
C GLN A 383 -25.72 -5.21 -0.28
N GLN A 384 -26.23 -5.92 -1.30
CA GLN A 384 -27.60 -6.44 -1.27
C GLN A 384 -27.84 -7.44 -0.13
N ALA A 385 -26.85 -8.27 0.19
CA ALA A 385 -26.93 -9.17 1.34
C ALA A 385 -26.96 -8.41 2.67
N ARG A 386 -26.18 -7.33 2.80
CA ARG A 386 -26.19 -6.46 3.99
C ARG A 386 -27.54 -5.76 4.14
N GLU A 387 -28.07 -5.17 3.08
CA GLU A 387 -29.39 -4.54 3.10
C GLU A 387 -30.50 -5.53 3.51
N ARG A 388 -30.44 -6.77 3.02
CA ARG A 388 -31.37 -7.83 3.44
C ARG A 388 -31.22 -8.19 4.92
N VAL A 389 -30.00 -8.25 5.45
CA VAL A 389 -29.77 -8.51 6.87
C VAL A 389 -30.30 -7.37 7.72
N GLU A 390 -30.08 -6.12 7.30
CA GLU A 390 -30.62 -4.93 7.98
C GLU A 390 -32.17 -4.90 7.94
N GLU A 391 -32.77 -5.26 6.80
CA GLU A 391 -34.23 -5.41 6.67
C GLU A 391 -34.78 -6.51 7.59
N LEU A 392 -34.11 -7.67 7.65
CA LEU A 392 -34.50 -8.78 8.52
C LEU A 392 -34.33 -8.41 10.00
N HIS A 393 -33.27 -7.70 10.38
CA HIS A 393 -33.11 -7.16 11.73
C HIS A 393 -34.22 -6.19 12.09
N ALA A 394 -34.61 -5.29 11.18
CA ALA A 394 -35.73 -4.38 11.40
C ALA A 394 -37.07 -5.12 11.59
N ARG A 395 -37.30 -6.19 10.80
CA ARG A 395 -38.48 -7.04 10.94
C ARG A 395 -38.47 -7.87 12.23
N LEU A 396 -37.32 -8.39 12.65
CA LEU A 396 -37.16 -9.11 13.91
C LEU A 396 -37.43 -8.19 15.10
N ALA A 397 -36.91 -6.96 15.07
CA ALA A 397 -37.19 -5.93 16.08
C ALA A 397 -38.70 -5.57 16.12
N ALA A 398 -39.36 -5.49 14.96
CA ALA A 398 -40.81 -5.29 14.89
C ALA A 398 -41.61 -6.51 15.39
N ALA A 399 -41.15 -7.74 15.14
CA ALA A 399 -41.79 -8.97 15.63
C ALA A 399 -41.63 -9.14 17.15
N LEU A 400 -40.46 -8.77 17.70
CA LEU A 400 -40.20 -8.74 19.14
C LEU A 400 -41.12 -7.77 19.88
N SER A 401 -41.55 -6.68 19.23
CA SER A 401 -42.53 -5.75 19.81
C SER A 401 -44.00 -6.20 19.65
N ALA A 402 -44.30 -7.14 18.74
CA ALA A 402 -45.68 -7.59 18.42
C ALA A 402 -46.14 -8.88 19.13
N GLY A 403 -45.25 -9.63 19.79
CA GLY A 403 -45.61 -10.82 20.56
C GLY A 403 -45.63 -12.14 19.79
N SER A 404 -45.72 -13.23 20.55
CA SER A 404 -45.08 -14.55 20.34
C SER A 404 -45.28 -15.35 19.03
N PRO A 405 -46.35 -15.24 18.23
CA PRO A 405 -46.41 -16.02 16.99
C PRO A 405 -45.57 -15.42 15.84
N ALA A 406 -45.23 -14.13 15.89
CA ALA A 406 -44.40 -13.47 14.88
C ALA A 406 -42.91 -13.80 15.01
N LEU A 407 -42.43 -14.11 16.23
CA LEU A 407 -41.04 -14.50 16.49
C LEU A 407 -40.66 -15.80 15.77
N ALA A 408 -41.54 -16.80 15.80
CA ALA A 408 -41.28 -18.09 15.18
C ALA A 408 -41.25 -18.02 13.65
N ALA A 409 -41.96 -17.06 13.04
CA ALA A 409 -41.90 -16.80 11.61
C ALA A 409 -40.60 -16.06 11.23
N ALA A 410 -40.20 -15.06 12.03
CA ALA A 410 -38.98 -14.29 11.82
C ALA A 410 -37.70 -15.12 12.05
N GLU A 411 -37.66 -16.01 13.04
CA GLU A 411 -36.55 -16.97 13.23
C GLU A 411 -36.40 -17.92 12.04
N ASN A 412 -37.50 -18.44 11.50
CA ASN A 412 -37.45 -19.34 10.34
C ASN A 412 -36.99 -18.61 9.06
N GLU A 413 -37.33 -17.33 8.87
CA GLU A 413 -36.81 -16.50 7.77
C GLU A 413 -35.31 -16.16 7.95
N LEU A 414 -34.87 -15.83 9.18
CA LEU A 414 -33.47 -15.53 9.48
C LEU A 414 -32.56 -16.73 9.21
N VAL A 415 -32.99 -17.92 9.63
CA VAL A 415 -32.27 -19.17 9.38
C VAL A 415 -32.32 -19.54 7.89
N ALA A 416 -33.43 -19.31 7.19
CA ALA A 416 -33.50 -19.52 5.74
C ALA A 416 -32.62 -18.55 4.92
N ALA A 417 -32.38 -17.33 5.43
CA ALA A 417 -31.55 -16.30 4.79
C ALA A 417 -30.04 -16.49 5.03
N ALA A 418 -29.63 -17.11 6.15
CA ALA A 418 -28.22 -17.39 6.45
C ALA A 418 -27.63 -18.56 5.62
N ILE A 419 -28.48 -19.42 5.08
CA ILE A 419 -28.10 -20.73 4.55
C ILE A 419 -27.67 -20.77 3.06
N PRO A 420 -28.10 -19.87 2.14
CA PRO A 420 -27.62 -19.87 0.76
C PRO A 420 -26.10 -19.72 0.62
N ALA A 421 -25.40 -19.28 1.67
CA ALA A 421 -23.94 -19.15 1.70
C ALA A 421 -23.16 -20.48 1.82
N THR A 422 -23.83 -21.64 1.90
CA THR A 422 -23.18 -22.94 2.23
C THR A 422 -23.34 -24.05 1.18
N THR A 423 -23.94 -23.78 0.01
CA THR A 423 -24.15 -24.80 -1.04
C THR A 423 -22.90 -25.17 -1.84
N GLY A 424 -21.81 -24.42 -1.68
CA GLY A 424 -20.49 -24.80 -2.21
C GLY A 424 -19.85 -25.94 -1.40
N PRO A 425 -18.90 -26.69 -1.97
CA PRO A 425 -18.14 -27.70 -1.23
C PRO A 425 -17.36 -27.05 -0.08
N LEU A 426 -17.90 -27.16 1.14
CA LEU A 426 -17.20 -26.77 2.36
C LEU A 426 -16.05 -27.76 2.60
N PRO A 427 -14.78 -27.30 2.57
CA PRO A 427 -13.64 -28.17 2.84
C PRO A 427 -13.71 -28.65 4.29
N GLY A 428 -13.46 -29.95 4.51
CA GLY A 428 -13.41 -30.54 5.85
C GLY A 428 -14.76 -30.98 6.45
N VAL A 429 -15.91 -30.65 5.83
CA VAL A 429 -17.23 -31.10 6.29
C VAL A 429 -17.55 -32.48 5.73
N THR A 430 -17.87 -33.44 6.60
CA THR A 430 -18.24 -34.80 6.19
C THR A 430 -19.54 -34.81 5.38
N LYS A 431 -19.72 -35.83 4.54
CA LYS A 431 -20.92 -35.98 3.71
C LYS A 431 -22.17 -36.08 4.59
N GLU A 432 -22.06 -36.74 5.72
CA GLU A 432 -23.10 -36.93 6.73
C GLU A 432 -23.50 -35.60 7.36
N ALA A 433 -22.52 -34.78 7.79
CA ALA A 433 -22.79 -33.45 8.35
C ALA A 433 -23.47 -32.52 7.34
N ARG A 434 -23.05 -32.59 6.06
CA ARG A 434 -23.69 -31.84 4.98
C ARG A 434 -25.13 -32.30 4.76
N GLN A 435 -25.38 -33.60 4.82
CA GLN A 435 -26.72 -34.16 4.67
C GLN A 435 -27.64 -33.77 5.84
N THR A 436 -27.13 -33.79 7.07
CA THR A 436 -27.88 -33.33 8.27
C THR A 436 -28.26 -31.85 8.16
N LEU A 437 -27.32 -30.99 7.77
CA LEU A 437 -27.61 -29.56 7.54
C LEU A 437 -28.61 -29.36 6.39
N THR A 438 -28.49 -30.12 5.30
CA THR A 438 -29.41 -30.03 4.16
C THR A 438 -30.83 -30.49 4.52
N GLU A 439 -30.98 -31.58 5.29
CA GLU A 439 -32.28 -32.03 5.78
C GLU A 439 -32.88 -31.05 6.78
N PHE A 440 -32.08 -30.46 7.67
CA PHE A 440 -32.56 -29.42 8.59
C PHE A 440 -33.14 -28.22 7.83
N VAL A 441 -32.44 -27.75 6.78
CA VAL A 441 -32.92 -26.67 5.89
C VAL A 441 -34.21 -27.06 5.16
N ARG A 442 -34.27 -28.29 4.66
CA ARG A 442 -35.46 -28.81 3.98
C ARG A 442 -36.66 -28.84 4.93
N LEU A 443 -36.44 -29.24 6.18
CA LEU A 443 -37.48 -29.32 7.20
C LEU A 443 -37.94 -27.93 7.66
N ILE A 444 -37.04 -26.96 7.83
CA ILE A 444 -37.42 -25.54 8.06
C ILE A 444 -38.34 -25.05 6.95
N ARG A 445 -37.99 -25.29 5.69
CA ARG A 445 -38.82 -24.87 4.54
C ARG A 445 -40.16 -25.60 4.47
N SER A 446 -40.25 -26.82 4.98
CA SER A 446 -41.49 -27.60 4.98
C SER A 446 -42.49 -27.18 6.06
N GLY A 447 -42.03 -26.47 7.10
CA GLY A 447 -42.87 -26.07 8.24
C GLY A 447 -43.30 -27.23 9.15
N ASP A 448 -42.74 -28.43 8.99
CA ASP A 448 -43.02 -29.59 9.83
C ASP A 448 -42.36 -29.43 11.20
N VAL A 449 -43.15 -28.98 12.18
CA VAL A 449 -42.67 -28.61 13.52
C VAL A 449 -42.13 -29.82 14.31
N GLU A 450 -42.70 -31.01 14.11
CA GLU A 450 -42.25 -32.22 14.80
C GLU A 450 -40.93 -32.73 14.22
N ALA A 451 -40.84 -32.81 12.88
CA ALA A 451 -39.60 -33.20 12.22
C ALA A 451 -38.48 -32.18 12.45
N LEU A 452 -38.82 -30.88 12.54
CA LEU A 452 -37.88 -29.82 12.84
C LEU A 452 -37.28 -29.95 14.23
N ALA A 453 -38.04 -30.39 15.23
CA ALA A 453 -37.52 -30.61 16.59
C ALA A 453 -36.45 -31.73 16.62
N VAL A 454 -36.67 -32.81 15.88
CA VAL A 454 -35.72 -33.93 15.76
C VAL A 454 -34.45 -33.50 15.00
N ALA A 455 -34.63 -32.74 13.92
CA ALA A 455 -33.51 -32.24 13.12
C ALA A 455 -32.70 -31.17 13.86
N ARG A 456 -33.36 -30.31 14.65
CA ARG A 456 -32.70 -29.33 15.55
C ARG A 456 -31.78 -30.04 16.53
N HIS A 457 -32.23 -31.13 17.15
CA HIS A 457 -31.38 -31.92 18.05
C HIS A 457 -30.13 -32.45 17.34
N SER A 458 -30.27 -32.94 16.12
CA SER A 458 -29.15 -33.46 15.31
C SER A 458 -28.15 -32.36 14.93
N VAL A 459 -28.63 -31.15 14.64
CA VAL A 459 -27.78 -29.97 14.34
C VAL A 459 -27.06 -29.47 15.59
N LEU A 460 -27.70 -29.51 16.76
CA LEU A 460 -27.07 -29.16 18.03
C LEU A 460 -25.97 -30.17 18.41
N GLN A 461 -26.19 -31.47 18.21
CA GLN A 461 -25.13 -32.47 18.40
C GLN A 461 -23.96 -32.25 17.44
N LEU A 462 -24.24 -31.86 16.19
CA LEU A 462 -23.20 -31.54 15.22
C LEU A 462 -22.41 -30.28 15.63
N ALA A 463 -23.10 -29.24 16.12
CA ALA A 463 -22.48 -28.03 16.64
C ALA A 463 -21.56 -28.33 17.83
N GLN A 464 -22.04 -29.10 18.79
CA GLN A 464 -21.27 -29.53 19.96
C GLN A 464 -20.06 -30.41 19.58
N PHE A 465 -20.21 -31.25 18.55
CA PHE A 465 -19.11 -32.03 18.00
C PHE A 465 -18.05 -31.13 17.35
N TRP A 466 -18.44 -30.09 16.61
CA TRP A 466 -17.51 -29.15 15.97
C TRP A 466 -16.84 -28.17 16.95
N GLU A 467 -17.49 -27.88 18.08
CA GLU A 467 -16.89 -27.09 19.16
C GLU A 467 -15.68 -27.82 19.76
N THR A 468 -15.75 -29.15 19.87
CA THR A 468 -14.62 -29.98 20.35
C THR A 468 -13.68 -30.42 19.23
N HIS A 469 -14.17 -30.50 17.99
CA HIS A 469 -13.43 -31.01 16.83
C HIS A 469 -13.71 -30.18 15.56
N PRO A 470 -13.15 -28.96 15.44
CA PRO A 470 -13.42 -28.10 14.29
C PRO A 470 -12.86 -28.73 13.01
N PRO A 471 -13.67 -28.86 11.94
CA PRO A 471 -13.18 -29.38 10.67
C PRO A 471 -12.08 -28.50 10.09
N LYS A 472 -10.96 -29.12 9.70
CA LYS A 472 -9.78 -28.41 9.17
C LYS A 472 -10.15 -27.60 7.92
N GLY A 473 -9.90 -26.30 7.98
CA GLY A 473 -10.15 -25.38 6.86
C GLY A 473 -11.56 -24.80 6.80
N LEU A 474 -12.44 -25.12 7.76
CA LEU A 474 -13.77 -24.49 7.83
C LEU A 474 -13.64 -23.02 8.28
N ALA A 475 -12.87 -22.74 9.32
CA ALA A 475 -12.66 -21.37 9.83
C ALA A 475 -11.83 -20.48 8.90
N SER A 476 -11.03 -21.06 7.99
CA SER A 476 -10.20 -20.27 7.06
C SER A 476 -10.99 -19.65 5.89
N LYS A 477 -12.29 -19.95 5.78
CA LYS A 477 -13.17 -19.36 4.77
C LYS A 477 -14.29 -18.59 5.47
N PRO A 478 -14.65 -17.38 4.97
CA PRO A 478 -15.69 -16.57 5.58
C PRO A 478 -17.07 -17.25 5.61
N SER A 479 -17.33 -18.21 4.72
CA SER A 479 -18.56 -19.01 4.75
C SER A 479 -18.60 -20.05 5.87
N GLY A 480 -17.45 -20.56 6.32
CA GLY A 480 -17.38 -21.52 7.41
C GLY A 480 -17.40 -20.85 8.79
N GLU A 481 -16.83 -19.66 8.92
CA GLU A 481 -16.93 -18.83 10.14
C GLU A 481 -18.38 -18.45 10.44
N ARG A 482 -19.12 -17.95 9.42
CA ARG A 482 -20.56 -17.66 9.54
C ARG A 482 -21.41 -18.87 9.91
N LEU A 483 -21.05 -20.06 9.43
CA LEU A 483 -21.74 -21.29 9.78
C LEU A 483 -21.54 -21.65 11.26
N LEU A 484 -20.33 -21.47 11.78
CA LEU A 484 -20.03 -21.73 13.20
C LEU A 484 -20.74 -20.72 14.11
N GLU A 485 -20.77 -19.45 13.74
CA GLU A 485 -21.47 -18.40 14.49
C GLU A 485 -22.99 -18.63 14.52
N ALA A 486 -23.58 -19.04 13.39
CA ALA A 486 -25.00 -19.40 13.32
C ALA A 486 -25.34 -20.62 14.19
N LEU A 487 -24.47 -21.64 14.21
CA LEU A 487 -24.66 -22.82 15.04
C LEU A 487 -24.52 -22.51 16.54
N ALA A 488 -23.56 -21.64 16.91
CA ALA A 488 -23.39 -21.18 18.28
C ALA A 488 -24.61 -20.38 18.78
N SER A 489 -25.14 -19.51 17.92
CA SER A 489 -26.37 -18.74 18.20
C SER A 489 -27.57 -19.66 18.41
N LEU A 490 -27.72 -20.69 17.57
CA LEU A 490 -28.80 -21.67 17.69
C LEU A 490 -28.71 -22.48 19.00
N ALA A 491 -27.50 -22.81 19.45
CA ALA A 491 -27.25 -23.50 20.71
C ALA A 491 -27.56 -22.63 21.92
N HIS A 492 -27.22 -21.34 21.86
CA HIS A 492 -27.53 -20.38 22.92
C HIS A 492 -29.05 -20.22 23.11
N VAL A 493 -29.80 -20.05 22.01
CA VAL A 493 -31.27 -19.96 22.04
C VAL A 493 -31.91 -21.25 22.58
N ASP A 494 -31.36 -22.43 22.27
CA ASP A 494 -31.83 -23.70 22.86
C ASP A 494 -31.60 -23.76 24.37
N ALA A 495 -30.44 -23.30 24.84
CA ALA A 495 -30.10 -23.27 26.25
C ALA A 495 -31.03 -22.33 27.03
N GLU A 496 -31.27 -21.11 26.53
CA GLU A 496 -32.21 -20.16 27.13
C GLU A 496 -33.64 -20.73 27.21
N ARG A 497 -34.09 -21.42 26.15
CA ARG A 497 -35.43 -22.03 26.13
C ARG A 497 -35.58 -23.16 27.15
N ARG A 498 -34.53 -23.96 27.38
CA ARG A 498 -34.52 -24.98 28.44
C ARG A 498 -34.57 -24.37 29.84
N THR A 499 -33.92 -23.22 30.04
CA THR A 499 -33.99 -22.50 31.32
C THR A 499 -35.30 -21.76 31.55
N ALA A 500 -35.97 -21.34 30.47
CA ALA A 500 -37.22 -20.58 30.52
C ALA A 500 -38.48 -21.45 30.66
N LEU A 501 -38.44 -22.76 30.37
CA LEU A 501 -39.55 -23.65 30.68
C LEU A 501 -39.56 -23.94 32.20
N PRO A 502 -40.56 -23.45 32.97
CA PRO A 502 -40.71 -23.88 34.36
C PRO A 502 -40.95 -25.40 34.37
N ALA A 503 -40.37 -26.09 35.35
CA ALA A 503 -40.52 -27.52 35.56
C ALA A 503 -42.01 -27.90 35.72
N ALA A 504 -42.68 -28.14 34.59
CA ALA A 504 -44.08 -28.54 34.57
C ALA A 504 -44.16 -30.02 34.93
N HIS A 505 -44.69 -30.27 36.12
CA HIS A 505 -45.30 -31.51 36.62
C HIS A 505 -44.61 -32.83 36.26
N THR A 506 -43.83 -33.34 37.21
CA THR A 506 -43.77 -34.78 37.48
C THR A 506 -45.20 -35.30 37.76
N PRO A 507 -45.73 -36.24 36.97
CA PRO A 507 -47.00 -36.89 37.30
C PRO A 507 -46.78 -37.80 38.51
N ASP A 508 -47.69 -37.68 39.48
CA ASP A 508 -47.74 -38.48 40.71
C ASP A 508 -47.57 -39.98 40.42
N ALA A 509 -46.68 -40.59 41.19
CA ALA A 509 -46.57 -42.03 41.31
C ALA A 509 -47.85 -42.59 41.98
N PRO A 510 -48.44 -43.69 41.50
CA PRO A 510 -49.57 -44.30 42.19
C PRO A 510 -49.06 -44.99 43.46
N GLN A 511 -49.51 -44.52 44.62
CA GLN A 511 -49.53 -45.30 45.85
C GLN A 511 -50.92 -45.93 45.97
N GLY A 512 -50.99 -47.27 45.92
CA GLY A 512 -52.22 -48.05 46.15
C GLY A 512 -52.47 -49.12 45.10
#